data_AF-A0A326TZV8-F1
#
_entry.id   AF-A0A326TZV8-F1
#
_cell.length_a   1.000
_cell.length_b   1.000
_cell.length_c   1.000
_cell.angle_alpha   90.00
_cell.angle_beta   90.00
_cell.angle_gamma   90.00
#
_symmetry.space_group_name_H-M   'P 1'
#
loop_
_entity.id
_entity.type
_entity.pdbx_description
1 polymer ?
#
loop_
_entity_poly.entity_id
_entity_poly.type
_entity_poly.pdbx_seq_one_letter_code
_entity_poly.pdbx_strand_id
1 'polypeptide(L)'
;HMIAYKAQLSGSLVITVDANNTSKACPMCGHTCDANRPNKGLLFVCQKCHYTLHADLVGARNLAMRTVLIRQDWMSTGTLSECPDVSDKEAKAERLRRYSEVRWSLDTSPRS
;
A
#
# COMPACT_ATOMS: atom_id res chain seq x y z
N HIS A 1 -9.79 -3.29 16.07
CA HIS A 1 -9.53 -3.02 17.50
C HIS A 1 -8.45 -3.90 18.15
N MET A 2 -8.31 -5.19 17.86
CA MET A 2 -7.25 -6.03 18.49
C MET A 2 -5.80 -5.59 18.15
N ILE A 3 -5.52 -5.19 16.90
CA ILE A 3 -4.16 -4.81 16.48
C ILE A 3 -3.67 -3.55 17.20
N ALA A 4 -4.52 -2.53 17.32
CA ALA A 4 -4.20 -1.29 18.05
C ALA A 4 -3.84 -1.57 19.52
N TYR A 5 -4.64 -2.41 20.18
CA TYR A 5 -4.38 -2.81 21.57
C TYR A 5 -3.03 -3.52 21.74
N LYS A 6 -2.74 -4.54 20.91
CA LYS A 6 -1.48 -5.30 21.00
C LYS A 6 -0.26 -4.46 20.63
N ALA A 7 -0.42 -3.54 19.67
CA ALA A 7 0.64 -2.61 19.30
C ALA A 7 0.98 -1.67 20.47
N GLN A 8 -0.04 -1.12 21.15
CA GLN A 8 0.17 -0.30 22.34
C GLN A 8 0.95 -1.04 23.44
N LEU A 9 0.59 -2.30 23.72
CA LEU A 9 1.29 -3.12 24.72
C LEU A 9 2.75 -3.41 24.38
N SER A 10 3.10 -3.40 23.10
CA SER A 10 4.47 -3.65 22.61
C SER A 10 5.24 -2.37 22.29
N GLY A 11 4.69 -1.19 22.59
CA GLY A 11 5.30 0.09 22.22
C GLY A 11 5.38 0.32 20.70
N SER A 12 4.54 -0.38 19.92
CA SER A 12 4.51 -0.28 18.47
C SER A 12 3.48 0.75 17.99
N LEU A 13 3.79 1.45 16.90
CA LEU A 13 2.88 2.38 16.23
C LEU A 13 1.96 1.64 15.24
N VAL A 14 0.68 2.02 15.21
CA VAL A 14 -0.27 1.58 14.18
C VAL A 14 -0.60 2.73 13.26
N ILE A 15 -0.42 2.51 11.96
CA ILE A 15 -0.79 3.45 10.91
C ILE A 15 -1.90 2.79 10.08
N THR A 16 -3.05 3.45 9.99
CA THR A 16 -4.16 3.02 9.14
C THR A 16 -3.95 3.55 7.73
N VAL A 17 -4.09 2.67 6.74
CA VAL A 17 -3.90 3.00 5.32
C VAL A 17 -5.05 2.42 4.51
N ASP A 18 -5.43 3.07 3.42
CA ASP A 18 -6.43 2.50 2.51
C ASP A 18 -5.95 1.17 1.94
N ALA A 19 -6.73 0.11 2.11
CA ALA A 19 -6.42 -1.20 1.53
C ALA A 19 -6.89 -1.34 0.06
N ASN A 20 -7.54 -0.32 -0.49
CA ASN A 20 -8.10 -0.39 -1.84
C ASN A 20 -7.03 -0.64 -2.91
N ASN A 21 -7.33 -1.62 -3.77
CA ASN A 21 -6.53 -2.03 -4.93
C ASN A 21 -5.09 -2.47 -4.63
N THR A 22 -4.73 -2.74 -3.38
CA THR A 22 -3.37 -3.15 -3.00
C THR A 22 -2.93 -4.47 -3.61
N SER A 23 -3.85 -5.39 -3.93
CA SER A 23 -3.53 -6.65 -4.62
C SER A 23 -3.62 -6.57 -6.15
N LYS A 24 -3.94 -5.41 -6.72
CA LYS A 24 -4.11 -5.18 -8.17
C LYS A 24 -3.17 -4.10 -8.74
N ALA A 25 -2.61 -3.24 -7.88
CA ALA A 25 -1.63 -2.24 -8.26
C ALA A 25 -0.23 -2.85 -8.37
N CYS A 26 0.43 -2.68 -9.51
CA CYS A 26 1.79 -3.15 -9.68
C CYS A 26 2.77 -2.31 -8.82
N PRO A 27 3.54 -2.92 -7.92
CA PRO A 27 4.48 -2.19 -7.08
C PRO A 27 5.67 -1.66 -7.89
N MET A 28 5.96 -2.24 -9.06
CA MET A 28 7.11 -1.87 -9.90
C MET A 28 6.83 -0.73 -10.88
N CYS A 29 5.59 -0.56 -11.34
CA CYS A 29 5.27 0.43 -12.38
C CYS A 29 3.99 1.25 -12.11
N GLY A 30 3.25 0.97 -11.03
CA GLY A 30 2.02 1.66 -10.66
C GLY A 30 0.78 1.26 -11.46
N HIS A 31 0.93 0.48 -12.55
CA HIS A 31 -0.22 0.06 -13.36
C HIS A 31 -1.21 -0.78 -12.54
N THR A 32 -2.47 -0.37 -12.55
CA THR A 32 -3.56 -1.02 -11.82
C THR A 32 -4.65 -1.44 -12.81
N CYS A 33 -4.93 -2.74 -12.89
CA CYS A 33 -6.05 -3.27 -13.66
C CYS A 33 -6.53 -4.60 -13.04
N ASP A 34 -7.76 -5.00 -13.32
CA ASP A 34 -8.32 -6.26 -12.80
C ASP A 34 -7.62 -7.49 -13.38
N ALA A 35 -7.17 -7.40 -14.63
CA ALA A 35 -6.38 -8.44 -15.29
C ALA A 35 -5.00 -8.66 -14.64
N ASN A 36 -4.53 -7.77 -13.76
CA ASN A 36 -3.30 -8.03 -13.01
C ASN A 36 -3.46 -9.17 -11.99
N ARG A 37 -4.69 -9.42 -11.54
CA ARG A 37 -5.04 -10.51 -10.60
C ARG A 37 -6.40 -11.10 -11.00
N PRO A 38 -6.46 -11.88 -12.09
CA PRO A 38 -7.72 -12.42 -12.59
C PRO A 38 -8.38 -13.33 -11.55
N ASN A 39 -9.71 -13.30 -11.47
CA ASN A 39 -10.53 -14.12 -10.56
C ASN A 39 -10.15 -14.06 -9.07
N LYS A 40 -9.46 -12.99 -8.64
CA LYS A 40 -8.89 -12.88 -7.28
C LYS A 40 -7.94 -14.05 -6.94
N GLY A 41 -7.23 -14.58 -7.94
CA GLY A 41 -6.28 -15.69 -7.78
C GLY A 41 -5.07 -15.36 -6.87
N LEU A 42 -4.30 -16.39 -6.51
CA LEU A 42 -3.09 -16.25 -5.70
C LEU A 42 -1.93 -15.61 -6.47
N LEU A 43 -1.93 -15.72 -7.80
CA LEU A 43 -0.90 -15.15 -8.66
C LEU A 43 -1.28 -13.74 -9.11
N PHE A 44 -0.30 -12.84 -9.06
CA PHE A 44 -0.35 -11.52 -9.68
C PHE A 44 0.62 -11.48 -10.86
N VAL A 45 0.17 -10.94 -11.99
CA VAL A 45 1.00 -10.68 -13.18
C VAL A 45 0.67 -9.30 -13.72
N CYS A 46 1.62 -8.37 -13.72
CA CYS A 46 1.39 -7.04 -14.25
C CYS A 46 1.23 -7.07 -15.78
N GLN A 47 0.12 -6.55 -16.30
CA GLN A 47 -0.13 -6.46 -17.74
C GLN A 47 0.72 -5.39 -18.47
N LYS A 48 1.40 -4.51 -17.73
CA LYS A 48 2.25 -3.45 -18.30
C LYS A 48 3.74 -3.79 -18.29
N CYS A 49 4.26 -4.30 -17.18
CA CYS A 49 5.70 -4.60 -17.02
C CYS A 49 6.01 -6.07 -16.74
N HIS A 50 5.01 -6.95 -16.79
CA HIS A 50 5.14 -8.41 -16.60
C HIS A 50 5.69 -8.85 -15.23
N TYR A 51 5.78 -7.93 -14.26
CA TYR A 51 6.16 -8.26 -12.89
C TYR A 51 5.21 -9.30 -12.29
N THR A 52 5.77 -10.38 -11.77
CA THR A 52 5.01 -11.54 -11.27
C THR A 52 5.37 -11.85 -9.82
N LEU A 53 4.36 -12.07 -8.97
CA LEU A 53 4.52 -12.41 -7.56
C LEU A 53 3.22 -13.00 -7.00
N HIS A 54 3.27 -13.58 -5.80
CA HIS A 54 2.07 -13.88 -5.02
C HIS A 54 1.29 -12.60 -4.67
N ALA A 55 -0.04 -12.62 -4.84
CA ALA A 55 -0.92 -11.47 -4.66
C ALA A 55 -0.87 -10.89 -3.23
N ASP A 56 -0.70 -11.73 -2.22
CA ASP A 56 -0.56 -11.28 -0.82
C ASP A 56 0.78 -10.55 -0.58
N LEU A 57 1.86 -10.98 -1.22
CA LEU A 57 3.15 -10.28 -1.14
C LEU A 57 3.09 -8.94 -1.88
N VAL A 58 2.37 -8.89 -3.01
CA VAL A 58 2.07 -7.62 -3.70
C VAL A 58 1.27 -6.69 -2.79
N GLY A 59 0.24 -7.21 -2.14
CA GLY A 59 -0.56 -6.48 -1.16
C GLY A 59 0.29 -5.93 -0.02
N ALA A 60 1.14 -6.77 0.58
CA ALA A 60 2.03 -6.39 1.67
C ALA A 60 3.03 -5.30 1.27
N ARG A 61 3.66 -5.41 0.09
CA ARG A 61 4.57 -4.37 -0.43
C ARG A 61 3.87 -3.05 -0.66
N ASN A 62 2.68 -3.08 -1.26
CA ASN A 62 1.89 -1.87 -1.47
C ASN A 62 1.49 -1.22 -0.14
N LEU A 63 1.07 -2.00 0.86
CA LEU A 63 0.78 -1.47 2.20
C LEU A 63 2.04 -0.86 2.84
N ALA A 64 3.18 -1.54 2.76
CA ALA A 64 4.44 -1.04 3.31
C ALA A 64 4.85 0.32 2.70
N MET A 65 4.78 0.45 1.37
CA MET A 65 5.08 1.73 0.71
C MET A 65 4.14 2.85 1.13
N ARG A 66 2.83 2.58 1.24
CA ARG A 66 1.83 3.57 1.71
C ARG A 66 2.12 4.01 3.14
N THR A 67 2.46 3.07 4.02
CA THR A 67 2.84 3.36 5.41
C THR A 67 4.10 4.22 5.48
N VAL A 68 5.12 3.93 4.67
CA VAL A 68 6.35 4.73 4.62
C VAL A 68 6.05 6.16 4.15
N LEU A 69 5.24 6.33 3.12
CA LEU A 69 4.82 7.66 2.65
C LEU A 69 4.13 8.47 3.75
N ILE A 70 3.14 7.89 4.43
CA ILE A 70 2.40 8.57 5.50
C ILE A 70 3.35 8.95 6.64
N ARG A 71 4.27 8.04 6.99
CA ARG A 71 5.27 8.32 8.02
C ARG A 71 6.21 9.45 7.63
N GLN A 72 6.67 9.50 6.38
CA GLN A 72 7.53 10.59 5.88
C GLN A 72 6.79 11.93 5.88
N ASP A 73 5.53 11.94 5.45
CA ASP A 73 4.68 13.13 5.46
C ASP A 73 4.50 13.65 6.90
N TRP A 74 4.22 12.76 7.85
CA TRP A 74 4.15 13.10 9.27
C TRP A 74 5.46 13.66 9.80
N MET A 75 6.59 13.04 9.49
CA MET A 75 7.91 13.52 9.91
C MET A 75 8.24 14.89 9.33
N SER A 76 7.76 15.22 8.14
CA SER A 76 8.00 16.50 7.47
C SER A 76 7.07 17.62 7.94
N THR A 77 5.80 17.31 8.21
CA THR A 77 4.75 18.30 8.52
C THR A 77 4.43 18.42 10.00
N GLY A 78 4.89 17.45 10.81
CA GLY A 78 4.51 17.30 12.22
C GLY A 78 3.06 16.85 12.42
N THR A 79 2.27 16.70 11.35
CA THR A 79 0.85 16.36 11.41
C THR A 79 0.66 14.95 10.85
N LEU A 80 0.16 14.03 11.66
CA LEU A 80 -0.17 12.70 11.14
C LEU A 80 -1.47 12.88 10.35
N SER A 81 -1.39 12.83 9.03
CA SER A 81 -2.59 12.88 8.18
C SER A 81 -3.48 11.70 8.57
N GLU A 82 -4.48 11.96 9.42
CA GLU A 82 -5.53 11.01 9.70
C GLU A 82 -6.18 10.66 8.36
N CYS A 83 -6.43 9.37 8.09
CA CYS A 83 -7.37 9.05 7.01
C CYS A 83 -8.69 9.66 7.45
N PRO A 84 -9.19 10.72 6.80
CA PRO A 84 -10.35 11.41 7.32
C PRO A 84 -11.52 10.43 7.25
N ASP A 85 -12.33 10.34 8.30
CA ASP A 85 -13.50 9.44 8.45
C ASP A 85 -14.66 9.84 7.52
N VAL A 86 -14.34 10.44 6.38
CA VAL A 86 -15.29 10.96 5.40
C VAL A 86 -15.28 10.09 4.17
N SER A 87 -16.50 9.70 3.79
CA SER A 87 -16.89 9.08 2.52
C SER A 87 -16.74 10.06 1.34
N ASP A 88 -15.67 10.86 1.32
CA ASP A 88 -15.36 11.74 0.21
C ASP A 88 -14.59 10.96 -0.86
N LYS A 89 -15.28 10.73 -1.98
CA LYS A 89 -14.76 9.96 -3.12
C LYS A 89 -13.56 10.66 -3.76
N GLU A 90 -13.51 11.99 -3.75
CA GLU A 90 -12.43 12.78 -4.35
C GLU A 90 -11.18 12.70 -3.49
N ALA A 91 -11.31 12.90 -2.18
CA ALA A 91 -10.20 12.74 -1.24
C ALA A 91 -9.61 11.32 -1.28
N LYS A 92 -10.47 10.31 -1.50
CA LYS A 92 -10.02 8.92 -1.69
C LYS A 92 -9.31 8.73 -3.03
N ALA A 93 -9.83 9.29 -4.12
CA ALA A 93 -9.20 9.20 -5.44
C ALA A 93 -7.81 9.84 -5.44
N GLU A 94 -7.65 10.99 -4.77
CA GLU A 94 -6.36 11.69 -4.67
C GLU A 94 -5.32 10.88 -3.88
N ARG A 95 -5.71 10.28 -2.75
CA ARG A 95 -4.83 9.35 -2.00
C ARG A 95 -4.40 8.18 -2.87
N LEU A 96 -5.33 7.56 -3.60
CA LEU A 96 -5.02 6.46 -4.52
C LEU A 96 -4.08 6.89 -5.65
N ARG A 97 -4.22 8.12 -6.17
CA ARG A 97 -3.31 8.69 -7.15
C ARG A 97 -1.90 8.82 -6.59
N ARG A 98 -1.75 9.42 -5.41
CA ARG A 98 -0.44 9.53 -4.73
C ARG A 98 0.20 8.17 -4.48
N TYR A 99 -0.57 7.18 -4.05
CA TYR A 99 -0.07 5.82 -3.87
C TYR A 99 0.33 5.13 -5.19
N SER A 100 -0.23 5.56 -6.32
CA SER A 100 0.13 5.02 -7.64
C SER A 100 1.44 5.58 -8.18
N GLU A 101 2.06 6.54 -7.51
CA GLU A 101 3.34 7.16 -7.90
C GLU A 101 4.54 6.45 -7.25
N VAL A 102 4.34 5.82 -6.09
CA VAL A 102 5.42 5.08 -5.41
C VAL A 102 5.79 3.77 -6.10
N ARG A 103 7.09 3.48 -6.08
CA ARG A 103 7.67 2.31 -6.74
C ARG A 103 8.49 1.53 -5.73
N TRP A 104 8.26 0.22 -5.69
CA TRP A 104 9.07 -0.70 -4.90
C TRP A 104 10.41 -0.86 -5.60
N SER A 105 11.51 -0.64 -4.87
CA SER A 105 12.85 -0.96 -5.37
C SER A 105 13.22 -2.38 -4.96
N LEU A 106 13.73 -3.18 -5.90
CA LEU A 106 14.25 -4.53 -5.61
C LEU A 106 15.50 -4.48 -4.72
N ASP A 107 16.22 -3.35 -4.66
CA ASP A 107 17.38 -3.16 -3.78
C ASP A 107 16.99 -3.14 -2.30
N THR A 108 15.71 -2.92 -1.99
CA THR A 108 15.18 -2.88 -0.62
C THR A 108 14.68 -4.25 -0.13
N SER A 109 14.71 -5.29 -0.98
CA SER A 109 14.45 -6.66 -0.53
C SER A 109 15.67 -7.20 0.22
N PRO A 110 15.51 -7.77 1.43
CA PRO A 110 16.59 -8.49 2.10
C PRO A 110 17.15 -9.52 1.12
N ARG A 111 18.45 -9.47 0.88
CA ARG A 111 19.13 -10.56 0.15
C ARG A 111 18.97 -11.80 1.03
N SER A 112 18.34 -12.83 0.48
CA SER A 112 18.21 -14.15 1.11
C SER A 112 19.57 -14.75 1.41
#